data_AF-A0A401M3J6-F1
#
_entry.id   AF-A0A401M3J6-F1
#
_cell.length_a   1.000
_cell.length_b   1.000
_cell.length_c   1.000
_cell.angle_alpha   90.00
_cell.angle_beta   90.00
_cell.angle_gamma   90.00
#
_symmetry.space_group_name_H-M   'P 1'
#
loop_
_entity.id
_entity.type
_entity.pdbx_description
1 polymer ?
#
loop_
_entity_poly.entity_id
_entity_poly.type
_entity_poly.pdbx_seq_one_letter_code
_entity_poly.pdbx_strand_id
1 'polypeptide(L)' 'MSAWESTERDLIVRSLLDHGGDKAKAAKALGISRATIYRKITAYGIRLGPEKG' A
#
# COMPACT_ATOMS: atom_id res chain seq x y z
N MET A 1 -3.74 -11.43 12.47
CA MET A 1 -2.68 -10.97 11.54
C MET A 1 -1.42 -11.73 11.88
N SER A 2 -0.89 -12.51 10.95
CA SER A 2 0.38 -13.23 11.09
C SER A 2 1.57 -12.26 10.94
N ALA A 3 2.76 -12.69 11.36
CA ALA A 3 3.99 -11.91 11.21
C ALA A 3 4.28 -11.52 9.74
N TRP A 4 3.95 -12.40 8.80
CA TRP A 4 4.05 -12.15 7.37
C TRP A 4 3.07 -11.06 6.91
N GLU A 5 1.81 -11.14 7.34
CA GLU A 5 0.81 -10.12 7.00
C GLU A 5 1.17 -8.74 7.59
N SER A 6 1.73 -8.70 8.81
CA SER A 6 2.23 -7.46 9.41
C SER A 6 3.37 -6.85 8.59
N THR A 7 4.35 -7.66 8.20
CA THR A 7 5.47 -7.22 7.37
C THR A 7 4.99 -6.71 6.01
N GLU A 8 4.06 -7.42 5.38
CA GLU A 8 3.48 -7.00 4.11
C GLU A 8 2.70 -5.68 4.23
N ARG A 9 1.90 -5.53 5.29
CA ARG A 9 1.20 -4.26 5.57
C ARG A 9 2.18 -3.11 5.74
N ASP A 10 3.27 -3.31 6.47
CA ASP A 10 4.26 -2.26 6.72
C ASP A 10 4.98 -1.84 5.42
N LEU A 11 5.31 -2.80 4.54
CA LEU A 11 5.85 -2.50 3.21
C LEU A 11 4.88 -1.67 2.36
N ILE A 12 3.58 -1.98 2.41
CA ILE A 12 2.55 -1.23 1.67
C ILE A 12 2.42 0.19 2.24
N VAL A 13 2.34 0.34 3.56
CA VAL A 13 2.26 1.65 4.21
C VAL A 13 3.49 2.49 3.85
N ARG A 14 4.68 1.90 3.96
CA ARG A 14 5.94 2.59 3.64
C ARG A 14 5.98 3.05 2.18
N SER A 15 5.66 2.15 1.25
CA SER A 15 5.65 2.47 -0.19
C SER A 15 4.65 3.59 -0.50
N LEU A 16 3.47 3.57 0.10
CA LEU A 16 2.50 4.65 -0.09
C LEU A 16 3.00 5.99 0.49
N LEU A 17 3.64 5.99 1.66
CA LEU A 17 4.22 7.21 2.24
C LEU A 17 5.34 7.78 1.36
N ASP A 18 6.24 6.93 0.87
CA ASP A 18 7.36 7.33 0.01
C ASP A 18 6.88 7.92 -1.33
N HIS A 19 5.65 7.60 -1.76
CA HIS A 19 5.02 8.09 -2.98
C HIS A 19 3.87 9.09 -2.74
N GLY A 20 3.79 9.69 -1.55
CA GLY A 20 2.80 10.74 -1.24
C GLY A 20 1.34 10.27 -1.29
N GLY A 21 1.10 8.98 -1.07
CA GLY A 21 -0.20 8.33 -1.12
C GLY A 21 -0.58 7.78 -2.49
N ASP A 22 0.21 8.04 -3.55
CA ASP A 22 -0.07 7.58 -4.92
C ASP A 22 -0.03 6.04 -4.99
N LYS A 23 -1.23 5.45 -5.03
CA LYS A 23 -1.41 3.99 -5.06
C LYS A 23 -0.82 3.35 -6.31
N ALA A 24 -0.79 4.04 -7.45
CA ALA A 24 -0.25 3.49 -8.69
C ALA A 24 1.28 3.43 -8.66
N LYS A 25 1.93 4.50 -8.17
CA LYS A 25 3.39 4.51 -7.98
C LYS A 25 3.82 3.52 -6.90
N ALA A 26 3.10 3.44 -5.78
CA ALA A 26 3.37 2.46 -4.74
C ALA A 26 3.25 1.02 -5.24
N ALA A 27 2.25 0.70 -6.06
CA ALA A 27 2.11 -0.62 -6.68
C ALA A 27 3.29 -0.96 -7.59
N LYS A 28 3.69 0.00 -8.44
CA LYS A 28 4.84 -0.14 -9.34
C LYS A 28 6.13 -0.38 -8.55
N ALA A 29 6.36 0.36 -7.46
CA ALA A 29 7.53 0.20 -6.60
C ALA A 29 7.58 -1.17 -5.89
N LEU A 30 6.41 -1.72 -5.53
CA LEU A 30 6.28 -3.04 -4.91
C LEU A 30 6.29 -4.20 -5.92
N GLY A 31 6.32 -3.92 -7.23
CA GLY A 31 6.28 -4.96 -8.27
C GLY A 31 4.94 -5.70 -8.36
N ILE A 32 3.85 -5.10 -7.89
CA ILE A 32 2.50 -5.70 -7.90
C ILE A 32 1.54 -4.91 -8.78
N SER A 33 0.46 -5.56 -9.22
CA SER A 33 -0.58 -4.89 -9.98
C SER A 33 -1.34 -3.87 -9.13
N ARG A 34 -1.89 -2.83 -9.79
CA ARG A 34 -2.77 -1.86 -9.13
C ARG A 34 -3.94 -2.55 -8.41
N ALA A 35 -4.59 -3.51 -9.06
CA ALA A 35 -5.68 -4.27 -8.44
C ALA A 35 -5.25 -4.98 -7.14
N THR A 36 -4.00 -5.45 -7.07
CA THR A 36 -3.46 -6.11 -5.88
C THR A 36 -3.24 -5.12 -4.74
N ILE A 37 -2.66 -3.95 -4.99
CA ILE A 37 -2.46 -2.97 -3.91
C ILE A 37 -3.80 -2.47 -3.36
N TYR A 38 -4.81 -2.22 -4.20
CA TYR A 38 -6.14 -1.81 -3.74
C TYR A 38 -6.78 -2.86 -2.83
N ARG A 39 -6.73 -4.14 -3.23
CA ARG A 39 -7.22 -5.25 -2.41
C ARG A 39 -6.51 -5.32 -1.05
N LYS A 40 -5.19 -5.20 -1.03
CA LYS A 40 -4.40 -5.28 0.19
C LYS A 40 -4.61 -4.07 1.11
N ILE A 41 -4.74 -2.87 0.55
CA ILE A 41 -5.10 -1.66 1.31
C ILE A 41 -6.43 -1.85 2.03
N THR A 42 -7.45 -2.36 1.32
CA THR A 42 -8.76 -2.66 1.92
C THR A 42 -8.66 -3.76 2.96
N ALA A 43 -7.99 -4.88 2.65
CA ALA A 43 -7.86 -6.02 3.55
C ALA A 43 -7.12 -5.68 4.86
N TYR A 44 -6.11 -4.81 4.79
CA TYR A 44 -5.32 -4.38 5.94
C TYR A 44 -5.82 -3.09 6.61
N GLY A 45 -6.95 -2.55 6.15
CA GLY A 45 -7.55 -1.33 6.69
C GLY A 45 -6.61 -0.12 6.62
N ILE A 46 -5.77 -0.02 5.58
CA ILE A 46 -4.82 1.08 5.43
C ILE A 46 -5.57 2.34 5.03
N ARG A 47 -5.56 3.36 5.90
CA ARG A 47 -6.14 4.68 5.64
C ARG A 47 -5.03 5.72 5.64
N LEU A 48 -4.58 6.10 4.47
CA LEU A 48 -3.70 7.26 4.30
C LEU A 48 -4.56 8.45 3.90
N GLY A 49 -4.16 9.64 4.34
CA GLY A 49 -4.84 10.88 3.99
C GLY A 49 -4.99 11.07 2.49
N PRO A 50 -5.77 12.07 2.04
CA PRO A 50 -6.05 12.28 0.63
C PRO A 50 -4.77 12.25 -0.19
N GLU A 51 -4.79 11.52 -1.32
CA GLU A 51 -3.70 11.56 -2.29
C GLU A 51 -3.50 13.03 -2.65
N LYS A 52 -2.27 13.53 -2.48
CA LYS A 52 -1.95 14.87 -2.96
C LYS A 52 -1.93 14.79 -4.49
N GLY A 53 -3.07 15.10 -5.09
CA GLY A 53 -3.23 15.35 -6.53
C GLY A 53 -2.52 16.63 -6.93
#